data_AF-B7JCM5-F1
#
_entry.id   AF-B7JCM5-F1
#
_cell.length_a   1.000
_cell.length_b   1.000
_cell.length_c   1.000
_cell.angle_alpha   90.00
_cell.angle_beta   90.00
_cell.angle_gamma   90.00
#
_symmetry.space_group_name_H-M   'P 1'
#
loop_
_entity.id
_entity.type
_entity.pdbx_description
1 polymer ?
#
loop_
_entity_poly.entity_id
_entity_poly.type
_entity_poly.pdbx_seq_one_letter_code
_entity_poly.pdbx_strand_id
1 'polypeptide(L)'
;MSKYPFKSFDNIPLDNSGLQYPSLQELEFYFPPAALAANCHQLPERMRQKPVVTMINGLTLLRSLGVQAFNIDPRRWHKIKTYLSQGTIEYPQMSEDGKVIIDGRHRILLIMQIYKVTDVPVFFLKGIS
;
A
#
# COMPACT_ATOMS: atom_id res chain seq x y z
N MET A 1 -20.20 6.15 -5.57
CA MET A 1 -19.18 6.23 -6.64
C MET A 1 -18.95 4.84 -7.19
N SER A 2 -18.92 4.67 -8.52
CA SER A 2 -18.64 3.39 -9.15
C SER A 2 -17.15 3.05 -9.07
N LYS A 3 -16.85 1.79 -8.76
CA LYS A 3 -15.52 1.21 -8.93
C LYS A 3 -15.48 0.56 -10.31
N TYR A 4 -14.37 0.69 -11.03
CA TYR A 4 -14.15 0.03 -12.31
C TYR A 4 -13.55 -1.35 -12.07
N PRO A 5 -14.24 -2.44 -12.45
CA PRO A 5 -13.73 -3.78 -12.25
C PRO A 5 -12.75 -4.19 -13.34
N PHE A 6 -11.69 -4.90 -12.94
CA PHE A 6 -10.72 -5.51 -13.85
C PHE A 6 -10.53 -6.99 -13.47
N LYS A 7 -10.28 -7.85 -14.46
CA LYS A 7 -10.14 -9.30 -14.24
C LYS A 7 -8.77 -9.68 -13.66
N SER A 8 -7.74 -8.92 -14.01
CA SER A 8 -6.37 -9.12 -13.54
C SER A 8 -5.63 -7.79 -13.42
N PHE A 9 -4.43 -7.84 -12.84
CA PHE A 9 -3.51 -6.70 -12.79
C PHE A 9 -3.17 -6.17 -14.19
N ASP A 10 -2.90 -7.08 -15.13
CA ASP A 10 -2.50 -6.73 -16.51
C ASP A 10 -3.62 -6.07 -17.32
N ASN A 11 -4.87 -6.14 -16.85
CA ASN A 11 -5.99 -5.47 -17.48
C ASN A 11 -6.19 -4.03 -16.99
N ILE A 12 -5.50 -3.62 -15.92
CA ILE A 12 -5.56 -2.23 -15.45
C ILE A 12 -4.77 -1.38 -16.47
N PRO A 13 -5.37 -0.32 -17.06
CA PRO A 13 -4.69 0.54 -18.01
C PRO A 13 -3.40 1.09 -17.42
N LEU A 14 -2.35 1.10 -18.24
CA LEU A 14 -1.09 1.75 -17.90
C LEU A 14 -1.32 3.25 -17.68
N ASP A 15 -0.51 3.84 -16.81
CA ASP A 15 -0.59 5.27 -16.57
C ASP A 15 -0.30 6.07 -17.84
N ASN A 16 -1.21 6.99 -18.15
CA ASN A 16 -1.14 7.91 -19.28
C ASN A 16 -1.35 9.37 -18.82
N SER A 17 -1.12 9.66 -17.54
CA SER A 17 -1.41 10.99 -16.98
C SER A 17 -0.39 12.07 -17.32
N GLY A 18 0.76 11.71 -17.88
CA GLY A 18 1.85 12.64 -18.15
C GLY A 18 2.62 13.08 -16.91
N LEU A 19 2.27 12.55 -15.73
CA LEU A 19 3.03 12.76 -14.49
C LEU A 19 4.41 12.11 -14.62
N GLN A 20 5.41 12.79 -14.05
CA GLN A 20 6.73 12.22 -13.85
C GLN A 20 6.81 11.63 -12.45
N TYR A 21 7.46 10.48 -12.34
CA TYR A 21 7.63 9.77 -11.08
C TYR A 21 9.13 9.68 -10.79
N PRO A 22 9.59 10.04 -9.57
CA PRO A 22 10.96 9.77 -9.15
C PRO A 22 11.16 8.25 -9.07
N SER A 23 12.42 7.79 -9.00
CA SER A 23 12.72 6.36 -8.90
C SER A 23 12.14 5.76 -7.61
N LEU A 24 11.94 4.43 -7.58
CA LEU A 24 11.41 3.74 -6.39
C LEU A 24 12.33 3.95 -5.17
N GLN A 25 13.64 4.09 -5.38
CA GLN A 25 14.61 4.34 -4.31
C GLN A 25 14.53 5.76 -3.75
N GLU A 26 14.04 6.71 -4.53
CA GLU A 26 13.85 8.12 -4.14
C GLU A 26 12.49 8.38 -3.50
N LEU A 27 11.58 7.39 -3.47
CA LEU A 27 10.30 7.52 -2.81
C LEU A 27 10.46 7.54 -1.29
N GLU A 28 9.89 8.56 -0.66
CA GLU A 28 9.74 8.65 0.78
C GLU A 28 8.47 7.92 1.21
N PHE A 29 8.64 6.79 1.90
CA PHE A 29 7.53 6.07 2.50
C PHE A 29 7.29 6.53 3.95
N TYR A 30 6.05 6.88 4.26
CA TYR A 30 5.66 7.32 5.59
C TYR A 30 4.57 6.43 6.21
N PHE A 31 4.51 6.39 7.54
CA PHE A 31 3.47 5.67 8.27
C PHE A 31 2.22 6.53 8.46
N PRO A 32 1.02 5.93 8.44
CA PRO A 32 -0.19 6.66 8.80
C PRO A 32 -0.14 7.08 10.29
N PRO A 33 -0.79 8.19 10.67
CA PRO A 33 -0.79 8.67 12.06
C PRO A 33 -1.22 7.62 13.09
N ALA A 34 -2.17 6.76 12.72
CA ALA A 34 -2.64 5.67 13.58
C ALA A 34 -1.53 4.65 13.90
N ALA A 35 -0.63 4.37 12.96
CA ALA A 35 0.50 3.46 13.18
C ALA A 35 1.57 4.09 14.08
N LEU A 36 1.79 5.41 13.97
CA LEU A 36 2.70 6.14 14.85
C LEU A 36 2.16 6.20 16.29
N ALA A 37 0.85 6.35 16.45
CA ALA A 37 0.20 6.38 17.76
C ALA A 37 0.12 5.00 18.44
N ALA A 38 0.32 3.90 17.70
CA ALA A 38 0.18 2.54 18.22
C ALA A 38 1.19 2.18 19.32
N ASN A 39 2.29 2.94 19.43
CA ASN A 39 3.31 2.78 20.48
C ASN A 39 3.24 3.88 21.56
N CYS A 40 2.08 4.51 21.77
CA CYS A 40 1.97 5.58 22.76
C CYS A 40 2.23 5.06 24.19
N HIS A 41 3.09 5.74 24.95
CA HIS A 41 3.40 5.38 26.36
C HIS A 41 2.17 5.43 27.28
N GLN A 42 1.10 6.11 26.88
CA GLN A 42 -0.17 6.14 27.60
C GLN A 42 -0.96 4.83 27.48
N LEU A 43 -0.66 3.99 26.48
CA LEU A 43 -1.24 2.65 26.37
C LEU A 43 -0.51 1.68 27.30
N PRO A 44 -1.20 0.70 27.91
CA PRO A 44 -0.56 -0.42 28.58
C PRO A 44 0.41 -1.14 27.63
N GLU A 45 1.57 -1.58 28.13
CA GLU A 45 2.63 -2.19 27.30
C GLU A 45 2.12 -3.34 26.42
N ARG A 46 1.27 -4.21 26.98
CA ARG A 46 0.60 -5.31 26.26
C ARG A 46 -0.27 -4.89 25.07
N MET A 47 -0.66 -3.61 25.00
CA MET A 47 -1.46 -3.03 23.92
C MET A 47 -0.61 -2.17 22.97
N ARG A 48 0.65 -1.90 23.32
CA ARG A 48 1.55 -1.14 22.47
C ARG A 48 2.00 -2.02 21.30
N GLN A 49 1.98 -1.43 20.12
CA GLN A 49 2.45 -2.06 18.91
C GLN A 49 3.41 -1.12 18.21
N LYS A 50 4.42 -1.68 17.54
CA LYS A 50 5.33 -0.91 16.69
C LYS A 50 5.12 -1.28 15.22
N PRO A 51 5.18 -0.31 14.30
CA PRO A 51 5.17 -0.62 12.88
C PRO A 51 6.50 -1.30 12.49
N VAL A 52 6.40 -2.35 11.69
CA VAL A 52 7.53 -3.08 11.12
C VAL A 52 7.36 -3.11 9.61
N VAL A 53 8.38 -2.68 8.88
CA VAL A 53 8.40 -2.67 7.41
C VAL A 53 9.01 -3.97 6.89
N THR A 54 8.44 -4.50 5.81
CA THR A 54 9.01 -5.64 5.08
C THR A 54 8.67 -5.53 3.59
N MET A 55 9.35 -6.33 2.77
CA MET A 55 9.06 -6.47 1.34
C MET A 55 8.18 -7.69 1.13
N ILE A 56 7.14 -7.56 0.30
CA ILE A 56 6.25 -8.67 -0.03
C ILE A 56 5.82 -8.62 -1.48
N ASN A 57 5.62 -9.79 -2.08
CA ASN A 57 5.00 -9.90 -3.39
C ASN A 57 3.56 -9.37 -3.34
N GLY A 58 3.32 -8.24 -4.00
CA GLY A 58 2.04 -7.53 -3.96
C GLY A 58 0.87 -8.38 -4.46
N LEU A 59 1.04 -9.14 -5.54
CA LEU A 59 -0.02 -10.02 -6.04
C LEU A 59 -0.37 -11.11 -5.02
N THR A 60 0.61 -11.67 -4.33
CA THR A 60 0.40 -12.69 -3.30
C THR A 60 -0.42 -12.14 -2.14
N LEU A 61 -0.06 -10.96 -1.62
CA LEU A 61 -0.81 -10.31 -0.54
C LEU A 61 -2.25 -9.97 -0.96
N LEU A 62 -2.44 -9.55 -2.22
CA LEU A 62 -3.75 -9.19 -2.77
C LEU A 62 -4.66 -10.39 -3.06
N ARG A 63 -4.16 -11.64 -3.05
CA ARG A 63 -4.98 -12.85 -3.27
C ARG A 63 -6.16 -12.96 -2.31
N SER A 64 -5.98 -12.49 -1.07
CA SER A 64 -7.04 -12.47 -0.04
C SER A 64 -8.31 -11.72 -0.47
N LEU A 65 -8.21 -10.80 -1.44
CA LEU A 65 -9.34 -10.03 -1.95
C LEU A 65 -10.02 -10.66 -3.18
N GLY A 66 -9.48 -11.75 -3.74
CA GLY A 66 -9.97 -12.37 -4.97
C GLY A 66 -10.10 -11.39 -6.13
N VAL A 67 -11.19 -11.48 -6.89
CA VAL A 67 -11.48 -10.58 -8.03
C VAL A 67 -11.58 -9.11 -7.64
N GLN A 68 -11.91 -8.81 -6.37
CA GLN A 68 -12.00 -7.43 -5.89
C GLN A 68 -10.62 -6.78 -5.78
N ALA A 69 -9.52 -7.54 -5.81
CA ALA A 69 -8.17 -7.00 -5.76
C ALA A 69 -7.93 -5.90 -6.80
N PHE A 70 -8.47 -6.06 -8.00
CA PHE A 70 -8.19 -5.17 -9.14
C PHE A 70 -9.25 -4.09 -9.36
N ASN A 71 -10.28 -4.00 -8.52
CA ASN A 71 -11.33 -3.00 -8.68
C ASN A 71 -10.81 -1.59 -8.36
N ILE A 72 -10.78 -0.70 -9.35
CA ILE A 72 -10.19 0.63 -9.22
C ILE A 72 -11.24 1.67 -8.82
N ASP A 73 -10.92 2.44 -7.77
CA ASP A 73 -11.62 3.68 -7.47
C ASP A 73 -10.84 4.79 -8.19
N PRO A 74 -11.42 5.45 -9.20
CA PRO A 74 -10.69 6.40 -10.04
C PRO A 74 -10.19 7.63 -9.27
N ARG A 75 -10.92 8.08 -8.24
CA ARG A 75 -10.50 9.23 -7.44
C ARG A 75 -9.30 8.87 -6.56
N ARG A 76 -9.35 7.71 -5.90
CA ARG A 76 -8.20 7.21 -5.12
C ARG A 76 -7.00 6.94 -6.03
N TRP A 77 -7.23 6.35 -7.19
CA TRP A 77 -6.19 6.08 -8.18
C TRP A 77 -5.45 7.35 -8.57
N HIS A 78 -6.19 8.39 -8.98
CA HIS A 78 -5.60 9.67 -9.35
C HIS A 78 -4.84 10.31 -8.19
N LYS A 79 -5.43 10.34 -6.99
CA LYS A 79 -4.81 10.91 -5.79
C LYS A 79 -3.46 10.23 -5.45
N ILE A 80 -3.40 8.90 -5.54
CA ILE A 80 -2.17 8.15 -5.24
C ILE A 80 -1.10 8.45 -6.29
N LYS A 81 -1.45 8.56 -7.58
CA LYS A 81 -0.49 8.96 -8.61
C LYS A 81 0.12 10.33 -8.32
N THR A 82 -0.68 11.30 -7.88
CA THR A 82 -0.17 12.62 -7.47
C THR A 82 0.85 12.49 -6.34
N TYR A 83 0.57 11.69 -5.30
CA TYR A 83 1.53 11.48 -4.21
C TYR A 83 2.84 10.85 -4.70
N LEU A 84 2.74 9.78 -5.51
CA LEU A 84 3.93 9.16 -6.11
C LEU A 84 4.73 10.16 -6.96
N SER A 85 4.07 11.01 -7.75
CA SER A 85 4.75 12.03 -8.55
C SER A 85 5.42 13.12 -7.70
N GLN A 86 4.95 13.32 -6.46
CA GLN A 86 5.55 14.22 -5.48
C GLN A 86 6.67 13.54 -4.67
N GLY A 87 6.97 12.27 -4.93
CA GLY A 87 8.02 11.53 -4.24
C GLY A 87 7.63 10.98 -2.87
N THR A 88 6.34 10.98 -2.52
CA THR A 88 5.89 10.54 -1.19
C THR A 88 4.77 9.53 -1.29
N ILE A 89 4.73 8.55 -0.37
CA ILE A 89 3.62 7.60 -0.32
C ILE A 89 3.47 6.98 1.07
N GLU A 90 2.22 6.78 1.49
CA GLU A 90 1.95 6.05 2.72
C GLU A 90 2.20 4.55 2.52
N TYR A 91 2.86 3.88 3.47
CA TYR A 91 3.01 2.42 3.42
C TYR A 91 1.64 1.73 3.32
N PRO A 92 1.48 0.73 2.43
CA PRO A 92 0.37 -0.22 2.53
C PRO A 92 0.47 -1.03 3.83
N GLN A 93 -0.67 -1.39 4.40
CA GLN A 93 -0.74 -2.14 5.65
C GLN A 93 -1.15 -3.59 5.40
N MET A 94 -0.47 -4.52 6.03
CA MET A 94 -0.87 -5.93 6.10
C MET A 94 -1.07 -6.40 7.54
N SER A 95 -1.68 -7.58 7.69
CA SER A 95 -1.76 -8.31 8.95
C SER A 95 -0.37 -8.76 9.42
N GLU A 96 -0.19 -8.94 10.73
CA GLU A 96 1.08 -9.39 11.31
C GLU A 96 1.53 -10.76 10.78
N ASP A 97 0.60 -11.65 10.45
CA ASP A 97 0.88 -12.95 9.84
C ASP A 97 1.20 -12.89 8.34
N GLY A 98 1.15 -11.70 7.73
CA GLY A 98 1.50 -11.44 6.33
C GLY A 98 0.49 -11.98 5.31
N LYS A 99 -0.70 -12.43 5.73
CA LYS A 99 -1.66 -13.10 4.83
C LYS A 99 -2.70 -12.19 4.23
N VAL A 100 -3.02 -11.08 4.89
CA VAL A 100 -4.16 -10.22 4.54
C VAL A 100 -3.72 -8.78 4.40
N ILE A 101 -4.18 -8.13 3.34
CA ILE A 101 -4.06 -6.68 3.21
C ILE A 101 -5.12 -5.98 4.07
N ILE A 102 -4.68 -5.05 4.91
CA ILE A 102 -5.55 -4.24 5.77
C ILE A 102 -5.90 -2.93 5.06
N ASP A 103 -4.90 -2.25 4.49
CA ASP A 103 -5.09 -1.03 3.71
C ASP A 103 -4.01 -0.87 2.61
N GLY A 104 -4.26 0.02 1.66
CA GLY A 104 -3.26 0.40 0.66
C GLY A 104 -3.26 -0.46 -0.61
N ARG A 105 -4.34 -1.21 -0.87
CA ARG A 105 -4.52 -2.01 -2.10
C ARG A 105 -4.19 -1.24 -3.38
N HIS A 106 -4.74 -0.04 -3.52
CA HIS A 106 -4.47 0.80 -4.70
C HIS A 106 -3.01 1.29 -4.76
N ARG A 107 -2.37 1.49 -3.61
CA ARG A 107 -0.95 1.89 -3.53
C ARG A 107 -0.06 0.75 -4.02
N ILE A 108 -0.32 -0.49 -3.58
CA ILE A 108 0.39 -1.69 -4.10
C ILE A 108 0.28 -1.78 -5.63
N LEU A 109 -0.95 -1.73 -6.16
CA LEU A 109 -1.17 -1.83 -7.61
C LEU A 109 -0.45 -0.73 -8.38
N LEU A 110 -0.50 0.52 -7.91
CA LEU A 110 0.16 1.65 -8.58
C LEU A 110 1.68 1.56 -8.50
N ILE A 111 2.25 1.20 -7.35
CA ILE A 111 3.69 1.00 -7.19
C ILE A 111 4.16 -0.09 -8.17
N MET A 112 3.49 -1.23 -8.20
CA MET A 112 3.82 -2.32 -9.11
C MET A 112 3.75 -1.88 -10.58
N GLN A 113 2.72 -1.12 -10.96
CA GLN A 113 2.50 -0.70 -12.35
C GLN A 113 3.52 0.35 -12.80
N ILE A 114 3.72 1.41 -12.01
CA ILE A 114 4.60 2.53 -12.34
C ILE A 114 6.07 2.08 -12.33
N TYR A 115 6.47 1.31 -11.32
CA TYR A 115 7.87 0.93 -11.14
C TYR A 115 8.23 -0.42 -11.75
N LYS A 116 7.25 -1.13 -12.32
CA LYS A 116 7.41 -2.46 -12.94
C LYS A 116 8.06 -3.46 -11.97
N VAL A 117 7.63 -3.43 -10.71
CA VAL A 117 8.07 -4.33 -9.64
C VAL A 117 6.93 -5.22 -9.17
N THR A 118 7.26 -6.36 -8.56
CA THR A 118 6.28 -7.25 -7.92
C THR A 118 6.38 -7.21 -6.40
N ASP A 119 7.59 -7.04 -5.87
CA ASP A 119 7.81 -6.88 -4.44
C ASP A 119 7.67 -5.40 -4.04
N VAL A 120 6.83 -5.15 -3.05
CA VAL A 120 6.50 -3.81 -2.56
C VAL A 120 6.77 -3.70 -1.06
N PRO A 121 7.23 -2.54 -0.58
CA PRO A 121 7.36 -2.32 0.85
C PRO A 121 5.97 -2.15 1.47
N VAL A 122 5.73 -2.85 2.57
CA VAL A 122 4.49 -2.78 3.37
C VAL A 122 4.84 -2.76 4.84
N PHE A 123 3.89 -2.38 5.69
CA PHE A 123 4.05 -2.49 7.13
C PHE A 123 2.96 -3.34 7.78
N PHE A 124 3.30 -3.87 8.95
CA PHE A 124 2.34 -4.45 9.88
C PHE A 124 2.64 -3.94 11.29
N LEU A 125 1.67 -4.05 12.18
CA LEU A 125 1.83 -3.70 13.59
C LEU A 125 2.21 -4.95 14.36
N LYS A 126 3.34 -4.90 15.07
CA LYS A 126 3.86 -5.99 15.91
C LYS A 126 3.72 -5.61 17.38
N GLY A 127 3.15 -6.51 18.19
CA GLY A 127 3.08 -6.34 19.64
C GLY A 127 4.46 -6.17 20.27
N ILE A 128 4.56 -5.32 21.29
CA ILE A 128 5.78 -5.18 22.09
C ILE A 128 5.72 -6.24 23.20
N SER A 129 6.59 -7.23 23.07
CA SER A 129 6.81 -8.31 24.05
C SER A 129 7.84 -7.91 25.08
#